data_AF-A0A1F4DQR8-F1
#
_entry.id   AF-A0A1F4DQR8-F1
#
_cell.length_a   1.000
_cell.length_b   1.000
_cell.length_c   1.000
_cell.angle_alpha   90.00
_cell.angle_beta   90.00
_cell.angle_gamma   90.00
#
_symmetry.space_group_name_H-M   'P 1'
#
loop_
_entity.id
_entity.type
_entity.pdbx_description
1 polymer ?
#
loop_
_entity_poly.entity_id
_entity_poly.type
_entity_poly.pdbx_seq_one_letter_code
_entity_poly.pdbx_strand_id
1 'polypeptide(L)'
;MDNALKNIWAKTDKSDATRWHPLILHMLDVAASADAILAREPETTRKRIAKVLGLEWETARGWILLVVACHDLGKACPGFQCKWSERLASTGLRLPRSPNTDIHHAFVSQIALSEWLQERGWPEGLAELVSDAVGCHHGERASENAKDRAVNEIYVGRGERLEAVRNDWAQARRGLIEAIVEVLRPVNNPAKQILSGPDFMLLSGLTSFADWIGSNEDWFPFGSPDDCEGRLKLDSLKIGQRFRFRLRANPCVTRNGKRLGLLRLEEQEKWIERKAGQHGFSLSQLASYDQSASPQARLDIRISQEQMLRGKRHAGNGIRIYSVLYDGILMVSEAEKFRAVLETGIGHGKVMGLGLLSVAPIA
;
A
#
# COMPACT_ATOMS: atom_id res chain seq x y z
N MET A 1 -13.91 -9.51 1.06
CA MET A 1 -13.02 -10.00 2.14
C MET A 1 -13.88 -10.63 3.22
N ASP A 2 -13.43 -11.70 3.86
CA ASP A 2 -14.16 -12.38 4.94
C ASP A 2 -14.35 -11.45 6.17
N ASN A 3 -15.50 -11.58 6.85
CA ASN A 3 -15.88 -10.72 7.97
C ASN A 3 -14.93 -10.87 9.16
N ALA A 4 -14.37 -12.06 9.40
CA ALA A 4 -13.38 -12.25 10.45
C ALA A 4 -12.13 -11.39 10.22
N LEU A 5 -11.60 -11.40 8.99
CA LEU A 5 -10.34 -10.73 8.63
C LEU A 5 -10.39 -9.22 8.83
N LYS A 6 -11.50 -8.57 8.46
CA LYS A 6 -11.68 -7.13 8.61
C LYS A 6 -11.91 -6.67 10.05
N ASN A 7 -12.14 -7.60 10.99
CA ASN A 7 -12.42 -7.32 12.39
C ASN A 7 -11.27 -7.68 13.35
N ILE A 8 -10.20 -8.32 12.87
CA ILE A 8 -8.97 -8.50 13.64
C ILE A 8 -8.30 -7.14 13.78
N TRP A 9 -7.97 -6.73 15.01
CA TRP A 9 -7.45 -5.39 15.30
C TRP A 9 -5.91 -5.40 15.43
N ALA A 10 -5.27 -4.30 15.03
CA ALA A 10 -3.84 -4.07 15.26
C ALA A 10 -3.56 -3.01 16.32
N LYS A 11 -4.39 -1.96 16.37
CA LYS A 11 -4.24 -0.80 17.26
C LYS A 11 -5.57 -0.36 17.82
N THR A 12 -5.53 0.26 18.99
CA THR A 12 -6.67 0.88 19.67
C THR A 12 -6.28 2.29 20.11
N ASP A 13 -7.23 3.21 20.10
CA ASP A 13 -7.04 4.55 20.63
C ASP A 13 -6.97 4.47 22.16
N LYS A 14 -5.97 5.13 22.76
CA LYS A 14 -5.83 5.17 24.22
C LYS A 14 -6.86 6.08 24.88
N SER A 15 -7.41 7.03 24.14
CA SER A 15 -8.35 8.05 24.60
C SER A 15 -9.80 7.73 24.24
N ASP A 16 -10.04 6.96 23.18
CA ASP A 16 -11.36 6.57 22.71
C ASP A 16 -11.45 5.06 22.44
N ALA A 17 -11.97 4.31 23.42
CA ALA A 17 -12.11 2.85 23.31
C ALA A 17 -12.99 2.38 22.13
N THR A 18 -13.70 3.28 21.44
CA THR A 18 -14.49 2.94 20.24
C THR A 18 -13.67 2.99 18.95
N ARG A 19 -12.51 3.66 18.95
CA ARG A 19 -11.63 3.84 17.80
C ARG A 19 -10.49 2.82 17.80
N TRP A 20 -10.30 2.18 16.66
CA TRP A 20 -9.32 1.12 16.48
C TRP A 20 -9.00 0.94 15.02
N HIS A 21 -7.92 0.24 14.74
CA HIS A 21 -7.44 0.03 13.38
C HIS A 21 -7.40 -1.46 13.02
N PRO A 22 -8.09 -1.87 11.93
CA PRO A 22 -7.99 -3.23 11.40
C PRO A 22 -6.56 -3.64 11.08
N LEU A 23 -6.22 -4.88 11.44
CA LEU A 23 -4.88 -5.43 11.24
C LEU A 23 -4.47 -5.41 9.77
N ILE A 24 -5.38 -5.79 8.86
CA ILE A 24 -5.05 -5.80 7.44
C ILE A 24 -4.74 -4.40 6.89
N LEU A 25 -5.43 -3.36 7.39
CA LEU A 25 -5.14 -1.97 6.99
C LEU A 25 -3.76 -1.56 7.48
N HIS A 26 -3.43 -1.86 8.75
CA HIS A 26 -2.10 -1.58 9.28
C HIS A 26 -0.99 -2.29 8.46
N MET A 27 -1.19 -3.56 8.12
CA MET A 27 -0.24 -4.31 7.30
C MET A 27 -0.05 -3.65 5.92
N LEU A 28 -1.13 -3.17 5.30
CA LEU A 28 -1.09 -2.44 4.02
C LEU A 28 -0.44 -1.05 4.16
N ASP A 29 -0.65 -0.35 5.27
CA ASP A 29 -0.02 0.94 5.56
C ASP A 29 1.50 0.82 5.67
N VAL A 30 1.97 -0.23 6.35
CA VAL A 30 3.40 -0.55 6.46
C VAL A 30 3.98 -0.96 5.11
N ALA A 31 3.25 -1.75 4.31
CA ALA A 31 3.65 -2.05 2.93
C ALA A 31 3.74 -0.80 2.06
N ALA A 32 2.75 0.10 2.14
CA ALA A 32 2.73 1.36 1.39
C ALA A 32 3.85 2.30 1.83
N SER A 33 4.17 2.32 3.13
CA SER A 33 5.30 3.06 3.69
C SER A 33 6.62 2.53 3.16
N ALA A 34 6.83 1.21 3.18
CA ALA A 34 8.02 0.57 2.62
C ALA A 34 8.21 0.87 1.13
N ASP A 35 7.13 0.82 0.35
CA ASP A 35 7.16 1.17 -1.07
C ASP A 35 7.51 2.65 -1.30
N ALA A 36 6.92 3.54 -0.51
CA ALA A 36 7.20 4.97 -0.58
C ALA A 36 8.64 5.32 -0.20
N ILE A 37 9.23 4.60 0.76
CA ILE A 37 10.65 4.71 1.15
C ILE A 37 11.51 4.27 -0.03
N LEU A 38 11.32 3.05 -0.53
CA LEU A 38 12.12 2.48 -1.61
C LEU A 38 12.01 3.27 -2.92
N ALA A 39 10.86 3.89 -3.19
CA ALA A 39 10.68 4.77 -4.35
C ALA A 39 11.51 6.07 -4.29
N ARG A 40 11.88 6.53 -3.08
CA ARG A 40 12.73 7.70 -2.85
C ARG A 40 14.22 7.34 -2.83
N GLU A 41 14.54 6.09 -2.57
CA GLU A 41 15.90 5.58 -2.56
C GLU A 41 16.55 5.55 -3.97
N PRO A 42 17.87 5.73 -4.07
CA PRO A 42 18.61 5.53 -5.31
C PRO A 42 18.36 4.15 -5.93
N GLU A 43 18.51 4.06 -7.26
CA GLU A 43 18.36 2.78 -7.98
C GLU A 43 19.30 1.69 -7.45
N THR A 44 20.50 2.06 -6.99
CA THR A 44 21.46 1.15 -6.38
C THR A 44 20.92 0.50 -5.11
N THR A 45 20.23 1.26 -4.24
CA THR A 45 19.57 0.73 -3.04
C THR A 45 18.42 -0.21 -3.41
N ARG A 46 17.59 0.16 -4.40
CA ARG A 46 16.50 -0.72 -4.91
C ARG A 46 17.01 -2.03 -5.49
N LYS A 47 18.14 -2.01 -6.19
CA LYS A 47 18.82 -3.23 -6.64
C LYS A 47 19.38 -4.02 -5.47
N ARG A 48 19.97 -3.36 -4.47
CA ARG A 48 20.52 -4.03 -3.28
C ARG A 48 19.45 -4.76 -2.47
N ILE A 49 18.28 -4.16 -2.27
CA ILE A 49 17.16 -4.81 -1.58
C ILE A 49 16.59 -5.97 -2.41
N ALA A 50 16.54 -5.86 -3.74
CA ALA A 50 16.10 -6.97 -4.60
C ALA A 50 17.02 -8.20 -4.50
N LYS A 51 18.33 -7.98 -4.32
CA LYS A 51 19.32 -9.05 -4.07
C LYS A 51 19.18 -9.75 -2.72
N VAL A 52 18.36 -9.24 -1.80
CA VAL A 52 17.92 -9.99 -0.61
C VAL A 52 17.24 -11.30 -1.02
N LEU A 53 16.44 -11.27 -2.09
CA LEU A 53 15.72 -12.43 -2.65
C LEU A 53 16.44 -13.08 -3.84
N GLY A 54 17.58 -12.53 -4.26
CA GLY A 54 18.27 -12.97 -5.47
C GLY A 54 17.55 -12.62 -6.77
N LEU A 55 16.67 -11.60 -6.74
CA LEU A 55 15.84 -11.19 -7.87
C LEU A 55 16.23 -9.81 -8.39
N GLU A 56 15.68 -9.43 -9.55
CA GLU A 56 15.66 -8.05 -10.04
C GLU A 56 14.50 -7.27 -9.41
N TRP A 57 14.62 -5.94 -9.36
CA TRP A 57 13.73 -5.07 -8.56
C TRP A 57 12.25 -5.23 -8.93
N GLU A 58 11.92 -5.27 -10.22
CA GLU A 58 10.56 -5.37 -10.73
C GLU A 58 9.85 -6.64 -10.22
N THR A 59 10.60 -7.73 -10.07
CA THR A 59 10.12 -9.02 -9.59
C THR A 59 10.16 -9.10 -8.06
N ALA A 60 11.20 -8.53 -7.44
CA ALA A 60 11.40 -8.58 -6.00
C ALA A 60 10.41 -7.70 -5.23
N ARG A 61 9.98 -6.56 -5.81
CA ARG A 61 9.18 -5.55 -5.13
C ARG A 61 7.95 -6.12 -4.46
N GLY A 62 7.13 -6.91 -5.17
CA GLY A 62 5.91 -7.50 -4.60
C GLY A 62 6.18 -8.38 -3.38
N TRP A 63 7.26 -9.18 -3.43
CA TRP A 63 7.66 -10.03 -2.31
C TRP A 63 8.23 -9.25 -1.13
N ILE A 64 9.10 -8.26 -1.37
CA ILE A 64 9.66 -7.42 -0.30
C ILE A 64 8.53 -6.70 0.44
N LEU A 65 7.59 -6.11 -0.28
CA LEU A 65 6.45 -5.43 0.33
C LEU A 65 5.55 -6.40 1.09
N LEU A 66 5.34 -7.62 0.59
CA LEU A 66 4.52 -8.63 1.27
C LEU A 66 5.14 -9.07 2.60
N VAL A 67 6.43 -9.40 2.62
CA VAL A 67 7.08 -9.86 3.85
C VAL A 67 7.14 -8.74 4.90
N VAL A 68 7.37 -7.49 4.47
CA VAL A 68 7.32 -6.31 5.34
C VAL A 68 5.90 -6.07 5.89
N ALA A 69 4.86 -6.23 5.05
CA ALA A 69 3.46 -6.15 5.49
C ALA A 69 3.16 -7.16 6.61
N CYS A 70 3.76 -8.35 6.54
CA CYS A 70 3.55 -9.44 7.48
C CYS A 70 4.27 -9.31 8.83
N HIS A 71 4.99 -8.22 9.10
CA HIS A 71 5.70 -8.01 10.37
C HIS A 71 4.79 -8.22 11.60
N ASP A 72 3.52 -7.79 11.50
CA ASP A 72 2.51 -7.85 12.57
C ASP A 72 1.48 -8.97 12.40
N LEU A 73 1.69 -9.91 11.47
CA LEU A 73 0.76 -11.02 11.20
C LEU A 73 0.37 -11.78 12.47
N GLY A 74 1.29 -11.89 13.43
CA GLY A 74 1.10 -12.55 14.70
C GLY A 74 0.13 -11.86 15.66
N LYS A 75 -0.31 -10.63 15.38
CA LYS A 75 -1.45 -10.02 16.10
C LYS A 75 -2.74 -10.79 15.84
N ALA A 76 -2.85 -11.53 14.74
CA ALA A 76 -3.91 -12.51 14.51
C ALA A 76 -3.66 -13.82 15.30
N CYS A 77 -3.62 -13.69 16.62
CA CYS A 77 -3.60 -14.82 17.56
C CYS A 77 -4.53 -14.55 18.76
N PRO A 78 -4.99 -15.62 19.45
CA PRO A 78 -5.86 -15.47 20.61
C PRO A 78 -5.26 -14.55 21.69
N GLY A 79 -3.99 -14.75 22.04
CA GLY A 79 -3.31 -14.01 23.09
C GLY A 79 -3.31 -12.50 22.86
N PHE A 80 -3.02 -12.04 21.64
CA PHE A 80 -3.04 -10.62 21.33
C PHE A 80 -4.48 -10.08 21.26
N GLN A 81 -5.37 -10.76 20.54
CA GLN A 81 -6.72 -10.23 20.32
C GLN A 81 -7.56 -10.20 21.61
N CYS A 82 -7.32 -11.12 22.55
CA CYS A 82 -8.00 -11.15 23.85
C CYS A 82 -7.60 -10.03 24.80
N LYS A 83 -6.59 -9.21 24.48
CA LYS A 83 -6.35 -7.94 25.18
C LYS A 83 -7.55 -6.99 25.06
N TRP A 84 -8.41 -7.20 24.06
CA TRP A 84 -9.71 -6.54 23.94
C TRP A 84 -10.81 -7.53 23.53
N SER A 85 -11.32 -8.27 24.51
CA SER A 85 -12.27 -9.37 24.32
C SER A 85 -13.61 -8.96 23.69
N GLU A 86 -14.11 -7.75 23.96
CA GLU A 86 -15.39 -7.26 23.43
C GLU A 86 -15.40 -7.19 21.89
N ARG A 87 -14.29 -6.78 21.28
CA ARG A 87 -14.17 -6.70 19.82
C ARG A 87 -14.13 -8.08 19.17
N LEU A 88 -13.53 -9.05 19.87
CA LEU A 88 -13.29 -10.38 19.33
C LEU A 88 -14.59 -11.13 18.98
N ALA A 89 -15.69 -10.88 19.70
CA ALA A 89 -17.00 -11.43 19.35
C ALA A 89 -17.42 -11.10 17.90
N SER A 90 -16.99 -9.96 17.36
CA SER A 90 -17.27 -9.53 15.98
C SER A 90 -16.50 -10.33 14.92
N THR A 91 -15.45 -11.05 15.31
CA THR A 91 -14.63 -11.87 14.39
C THR A 91 -15.26 -13.24 14.13
N GLY A 92 -16.03 -13.78 15.09
CA GLY A 92 -16.54 -15.16 15.03
C GLY A 92 -15.48 -16.25 15.26
N LEU A 93 -14.23 -15.89 15.57
CA LEU A 93 -13.13 -16.86 15.77
C LEU A 93 -13.27 -17.58 17.12
N ARG A 94 -13.03 -18.90 17.13
CA ARG A 94 -13.05 -19.70 18.36
C ARG A 94 -11.87 -19.35 19.27
N LEU A 95 -12.10 -19.37 20.58
CA LEU A 95 -11.07 -19.08 21.58
C LEU A 95 -10.70 -20.30 22.44
N PRO A 96 -9.44 -20.35 22.93
CA PRO A 96 -9.10 -21.19 24.07
C PRO A 96 -9.79 -20.71 25.36
N ARG A 97 -9.83 -21.59 26.37
CA ARG A 97 -10.36 -21.24 27.70
C ARG A 97 -9.52 -20.18 28.42
N SER A 98 -8.19 -20.24 28.25
CA SER A 98 -7.23 -19.36 28.92
C SER A 98 -6.14 -18.93 27.93
N PRO A 99 -6.39 -17.91 27.09
CA PRO A 99 -5.38 -17.38 26.17
C PRO A 99 -4.25 -16.69 26.93
N ASN A 100 -3.01 -16.92 26.52
CA ASN A 100 -1.84 -16.26 27.06
C ASN A 100 -1.63 -14.89 26.41
N THR A 101 -1.98 -13.81 27.11
CA THR A 101 -1.88 -12.42 26.62
C THR A 101 -0.47 -11.85 26.66
N ASP A 102 0.48 -12.54 27.29
CA ASP A 102 1.86 -12.07 27.48
C ASP A 102 2.78 -12.47 26.33
N ILE A 103 2.27 -13.22 25.36
CA ILE A 103 3.07 -13.66 24.21
C ILE A 103 3.35 -12.50 23.28
N HIS A 104 4.61 -12.44 22.87
CA HIS A 104 5.07 -11.45 21.91
C HIS A 104 4.57 -11.82 20.51
N HIS A 105 3.62 -11.03 19.99
CA HIS A 105 3.02 -11.22 18.67
C HIS A 105 4.07 -11.35 17.55
N ALA A 106 5.19 -10.64 17.66
CA ALA A 106 6.25 -10.73 16.65
C ALA A 106 6.81 -12.16 16.49
N PHE A 107 6.86 -12.98 17.55
CA PHE A 107 7.29 -14.37 17.44
C PHE A 107 6.24 -15.22 16.72
N VAL A 108 4.96 -14.90 16.93
CA VAL A 108 3.87 -15.53 16.17
C VAL A 108 3.96 -15.16 14.69
N SER A 109 4.30 -13.91 14.36
CA SER A 109 4.55 -13.50 12.96
C SER A 109 5.67 -14.32 12.34
N GLN A 110 6.80 -14.49 13.05
CA GLN A 110 7.97 -15.24 12.55
C GLN A 110 7.61 -16.68 12.18
N ILE A 111 6.93 -17.38 13.07
CA ILE A 111 6.56 -18.79 12.86
C ILE A 111 5.54 -18.90 11.71
N ALA A 112 4.44 -18.14 11.79
CA ALA A 112 3.36 -18.26 10.82
C ALA A 112 3.77 -17.82 9.40
N LEU A 113 4.61 -16.78 9.28
CA LEU A 113 5.12 -16.34 7.99
C LEU A 113 6.11 -17.35 7.40
N SER A 114 7.01 -17.91 8.21
CA SER A 114 7.97 -18.92 7.75
C SER A 114 7.26 -20.14 7.19
N GLU A 115 6.28 -20.68 7.94
CA GLU A 115 5.45 -21.81 7.50
C GLU A 115 4.77 -21.51 6.15
N TRP A 116 4.13 -20.35 6.01
CA TRP A 116 3.44 -19.98 4.76
C TRP A 116 4.41 -19.78 3.58
N LEU A 117 5.57 -19.17 3.79
CA LEU A 117 6.58 -18.98 2.74
C LEU A 117 7.14 -20.32 2.24
N GLN A 118 7.41 -21.26 3.16
CA GLN A 118 7.86 -22.61 2.81
C GLN A 118 6.80 -23.37 1.99
N GLU A 119 5.53 -23.25 2.36
CA GLU A 119 4.41 -23.81 1.57
C GLU A 119 4.30 -23.20 0.16
N ARG A 120 4.72 -21.94 -0.02
CA ARG A 120 4.85 -21.29 -1.33
C ARG A 120 6.10 -21.71 -2.12
N GLY A 121 6.89 -22.64 -1.58
CA GLY A 121 8.09 -23.17 -2.23
C GLY A 121 9.32 -22.28 -2.08
N TRP A 122 9.36 -21.43 -1.04
CA TRP A 122 10.60 -20.74 -0.67
C TRP A 122 11.59 -21.72 -0.02
N PRO A 123 12.91 -21.55 -0.25
CA PRO A 123 13.91 -22.29 0.52
C PRO A 123 13.75 -22.06 2.03
N GLU A 124 13.79 -23.14 2.80
CA GLU A 124 13.57 -23.15 4.26
C GLU A 124 14.41 -22.08 4.99
N GLY A 125 15.73 -22.11 4.81
CA GLY A 125 16.64 -21.15 5.45
C GLY A 125 16.41 -19.69 5.03
N LEU A 126 15.88 -19.44 3.82
CA LEU A 126 15.48 -18.10 3.41
C LEU A 126 14.17 -17.69 4.10
N ALA A 127 13.15 -18.55 4.09
CA ALA A 127 11.85 -18.30 4.70
C ALA A 127 11.97 -18.00 6.19
N GLU A 128 12.79 -18.76 6.92
CA GLU A 128 13.05 -18.54 8.34
C GLU A 128 13.73 -17.20 8.60
N LEU A 129 14.85 -16.91 7.92
CA LEU A 129 15.60 -15.69 8.20
C LEU A 129 14.88 -14.42 7.74
N VAL A 130 14.08 -14.49 6.67
CA VAL A 130 13.22 -13.37 6.26
C VAL A 130 12.13 -13.12 7.29
N SER A 131 11.51 -14.20 7.79
CA SER A 131 10.47 -14.09 8.81
C SER A 131 11.03 -13.57 10.13
N ASP A 132 12.20 -14.05 10.55
CA ASP A 132 12.97 -13.50 11.67
C ASP A 132 13.28 -12.01 11.45
N ALA A 133 13.76 -11.63 10.27
CA ALA A 133 14.16 -10.24 9.98
C ALA A 133 12.98 -9.27 10.10
N VAL A 134 11.82 -9.60 9.54
CA VAL A 134 10.62 -8.74 9.66
C VAL A 134 9.98 -8.83 11.05
N GLY A 135 10.14 -9.96 11.75
CA GLY A 135 9.69 -10.13 13.12
C GLY A 135 10.56 -9.40 14.16
N CYS A 136 11.82 -9.09 13.84
CA CYS A 136 12.72 -8.30 14.69
C CYS A 136 12.36 -6.79 14.72
N HIS A 137 11.18 -6.38 14.26
CA HIS A 137 10.85 -4.96 14.12
C HIS A 137 10.81 -4.20 15.46
N HIS A 138 10.66 -4.91 16.59
CA HIS A 138 10.78 -4.37 17.95
C HIS A 138 12.21 -4.41 18.54
N GLY A 139 13.22 -4.76 17.73
CA GLY A 139 14.63 -4.73 18.12
C GLY A 139 15.18 -6.00 18.76
N GLU A 140 14.36 -7.04 18.96
CA GLU A 140 14.78 -8.32 19.55
C GLU A 140 14.54 -9.50 18.61
N ARG A 141 15.55 -10.38 18.50
CA ARG A 141 15.41 -11.69 17.86
C ARG A 141 14.91 -12.69 18.91
N ALA A 142 13.90 -13.47 18.55
CA ALA A 142 13.43 -14.56 19.41
C ALA A 142 14.57 -15.57 19.66
N SER A 143 14.80 -15.93 20.91
CA SER A 143 15.56 -17.13 21.22
C SER A 143 14.75 -18.38 20.87
N GLU A 144 15.42 -19.52 20.67
CA GLU A 144 14.74 -20.79 20.39
C GLU A 144 13.66 -21.11 21.45
N ASN A 145 14.01 -20.92 22.73
CA ASN A 145 13.09 -21.09 23.87
C ASN A 145 11.89 -20.12 23.85
N ALA A 146 12.02 -18.96 23.21
CA ALA A 146 10.91 -18.02 23.04
C ALA A 146 10.00 -18.41 21.87
N LYS A 147 10.58 -18.95 20.79
CA LYS A 147 9.82 -19.54 19.67
C LYS A 147 9.04 -20.76 20.13
N ASP A 148 9.64 -21.66 20.90
CA ASP A 148 8.94 -22.83 21.47
C ASP A 148 7.73 -22.46 22.33
N ARG A 149 7.83 -21.37 23.10
CA ARG A 149 6.70 -20.85 23.87
C ARG A 149 5.59 -20.26 22.98
N ALA A 150 5.97 -19.56 21.91
CA ALA A 150 5.01 -19.03 20.94
C ALA A 150 4.32 -20.15 20.12
N VAL A 151 5.05 -21.20 19.74
CA VAL A 151 4.55 -22.42 19.09
C VAL A 151 3.39 -23.03 19.89
N ASN A 152 3.55 -23.14 21.22
CA ASN A 152 2.50 -23.70 22.09
C ASN A 152 1.19 -22.89 22.07
N GLU A 153 1.25 -21.59 21.79
CA GLU A 153 0.05 -20.74 21.70
C GLU A 153 -0.51 -20.64 20.29
N ILE A 154 0.33 -20.72 19.26
CA ILE A 154 -0.15 -20.91 17.88
C ILE A 154 -0.96 -22.19 17.77
N TYR A 155 -0.50 -23.22 18.47
CA TYR A 155 -1.09 -24.56 18.43
C TYR A 155 -2.06 -24.84 19.57
N VAL A 156 -2.18 -23.94 20.56
CA VAL A 156 -3.24 -23.91 21.58
C VAL A 156 -3.40 -25.26 22.33
N GLY A 157 -2.34 -26.07 22.47
CA GLY A 157 -2.38 -27.39 23.12
C GLY A 157 -2.92 -28.54 22.24
N ARG A 158 -3.41 -29.65 22.85
CA ARG A 158 -3.88 -30.87 22.14
C ARG A 158 -5.34 -31.23 22.49
N GLY A 159 -6.13 -31.61 21.49
CA GLY A 159 -7.53 -32.09 21.61
C GLY A 159 -8.43 -31.49 20.52
N GLU A 160 -9.54 -32.16 20.13
CA GLU A 160 -10.37 -31.76 18.98
C GLU A 160 -10.83 -30.30 19.02
N ARG A 161 -11.27 -29.81 20.19
CA ARG A 161 -11.69 -28.41 20.37
C ARG A 161 -10.55 -27.42 20.14
N LEU A 162 -9.33 -27.79 20.51
CA LEU A 162 -8.14 -26.94 20.40
C LEU A 162 -7.58 -26.97 18.98
N GLU A 163 -7.68 -28.11 18.29
CA GLU A 163 -7.36 -28.22 16.86
C GLU A 163 -8.30 -27.36 16.00
N ALA A 164 -9.58 -27.35 16.34
CA ALA A 164 -10.57 -26.44 15.76
C ALA A 164 -10.20 -24.96 15.93
N VAL A 165 -9.76 -24.55 17.14
CA VAL A 165 -9.29 -23.19 17.40
C VAL A 165 -8.05 -22.90 16.55
N ARG A 166 -7.04 -23.76 16.62
CA ARG A 166 -5.80 -23.65 15.83
C ARG A 166 -6.10 -23.42 14.35
N ASN A 167 -6.99 -24.23 13.77
CA ASN A 167 -7.35 -24.15 12.36
C ASN A 167 -8.01 -22.82 11.99
N ASP A 168 -8.91 -22.28 12.82
CA ASP A 168 -9.53 -20.97 12.57
C ASP A 168 -8.49 -19.87 12.50
N TRP A 169 -7.59 -19.82 13.48
CA TRP A 169 -6.57 -18.76 13.56
C TRP A 169 -5.51 -18.92 12.47
N ALA A 170 -5.15 -20.16 12.11
CA ALA A 170 -4.28 -20.43 10.97
C ALA A 170 -4.93 -19.99 9.64
N GLN A 171 -6.21 -20.28 9.44
CA GLN A 171 -6.98 -19.83 8.28
C GLN A 171 -7.12 -18.31 8.24
N ALA A 172 -7.34 -17.66 9.39
CA ALA A 172 -7.40 -16.21 9.48
C ALA A 172 -6.07 -15.56 9.06
N ARG A 173 -4.93 -16.05 9.58
CA ARG A 173 -3.59 -15.57 9.17
C ARG A 173 -3.34 -15.79 7.69
N ARG A 174 -3.65 -16.98 7.16
CA ARG A 174 -3.55 -17.27 5.72
C ARG A 174 -4.42 -16.30 4.92
N GLY A 175 -5.67 -16.10 5.32
CA GLY A 175 -6.60 -15.18 4.66
C GLY A 175 -6.10 -13.73 4.61
N LEU A 176 -5.45 -13.25 5.67
CA LEU A 176 -4.79 -11.93 5.68
C LEU A 176 -3.65 -11.86 4.65
N ILE A 177 -2.77 -12.86 4.62
CA ILE A 177 -1.65 -12.91 3.66
C ILE A 177 -2.19 -12.98 2.23
N GLU A 178 -3.15 -13.85 1.95
CA GLU A 178 -3.75 -14.01 0.61
C GLU A 178 -4.41 -12.71 0.13
N ALA A 179 -5.13 -12.00 1.00
CA ALA A 179 -5.71 -10.71 0.67
C ALA A 179 -4.63 -9.67 0.29
N ILE A 180 -3.48 -9.67 0.96
CA ILE A 180 -2.36 -8.78 0.63
C ILE A 180 -1.66 -9.23 -0.67
N VAL A 181 -1.57 -10.55 -0.93
CA VAL A 181 -1.05 -11.11 -2.18
C VAL A 181 -1.87 -10.62 -3.38
N GLU A 182 -3.21 -10.52 -3.27
CA GLU A 182 -4.06 -9.99 -4.34
C GLU A 182 -3.73 -8.53 -4.70
N VAL A 183 -3.31 -7.74 -3.69
CA VAL A 183 -2.93 -6.32 -3.84
C VAL A 183 -1.51 -6.18 -4.39
N LEU A 184 -0.55 -6.87 -3.79
CA LEU A 184 0.88 -6.70 -4.09
C LEU A 184 1.36 -7.54 -5.28
N ARG A 185 0.61 -8.59 -5.64
CA ARG A 185 0.85 -9.49 -6.77
C ARG A 185 2.33 -9.91 -6.91
N PRO A 186 2.93 -10.51 -5.86
CA PRO A 186 4.28 -11.05 -5.98
C PRO A 186 4.35 -12.10 -7.10
N VAL A 187 5.45 -12.07 -7.87
CA VAL A 187 5.69 -12.97 -9.00
C VAL A 187 7.05 -13.62 -8.85
N ASN A 188 7.17 -14.86 -9.32
CA ASN A 188 8.38 -15.70 -9.28
C ASN A 188 8.93 -15.95 -7.87
N ASN A 189 9.27 -17.20 -7.53
CA ASN A 189 9.89 -17.47 -6.24
C ASN A 189 11.31 -16.91 -6.17
N PRO A 190 11.83 -16.60 -4.96
CA PRO A 190 13.21 -16.18 -4.78
C PRO A 190 14.20 -17.18 -5.33
N ALA A 191 15.31 -16.68 -5.87
CA ALA A 191 16.41 -17.53 -6.35
C ALA A 191 17.42 -17.85 -5.23
N LYS A 192 17.44 -17.05 -4.16
CA LYS A 192 18.40 -17.16 -3.07
C LYS A 192 18.02 -18.25 -2.08
N GLN A 193 19.00 -18.97 -1.56
CA GLN A 193 18.77 -20.07 -0.61
C GLN A 193 18.70 -19.61 0.85
N ILE A 194 19.41 -18.52 1.21
CA ILE A 194 19.53 -18.03 2.59
C ILE A 194 19.88 -16.54 2.62
N LEU A 195 19.51 -15.83 3.70
CA LEU A 195 19.95 -14.45 3.94
C LEU A 195 21.39 -14.40 4.46
N SER A 196 22.15 -13.41 4.01
CA SER A 196 23.38 -13.00 4.71
C SER A 196 23.04 -12.02 5.86
N GLY A 197 23.95 -11.84 6.81
CA GLY A 197 23.79 -10.87 7.90
C GLY A 197 23.43 -9.44 7.42
N PRO A 198 24.12 -8.89 6.40
CA PRO A 198 23.74 -7.59 5.82
C PRO A 198 22.35 -7.56 5.18
N ASP A 199 21.88 -8.67 4.58
CA ASP A 199 20.52 -8.73 4.03
C ASP A 199 19.47 -8.71 5.14
N PHE A 200 19.73 -9.46 6.21
CA PHE A 200 18.91 -9.49 7.41
C PHE A 200 18.77 -8.08 7.99
N MET A 201 19.89 -7.41 8.27
CA MET A 201 19.88 -6.06 8.85
C MET A 201 19.16 -5.05 7.95
N LEU A 202 19.34 -5.15 6.63
CA LEU A 202 18.67 -4.26 5.68
C LEU A 202 17.15 -4.46 5.69
N LEU A 203 16.69 -5.70 5.67
CA LEU A 203 15.25 -6.02 5.69
C LEU A 203 14.61 -5.67 7.04
N SER A 204 15.28 -5.97 8.16
CA SER A 204 14.82 -5.56 9.50
C SER A 204 14.71 -4.05 9.61
N GLY A 205 15.76 -3.32 9.21
CA GLY A 205 15.77 -1.85 9.27
C GLY A 205 14.68 -1.21 8.42
N LEU A 206 14.47 -1.70 7.20
CA LEU A 206 13.36 -1.28 6.34
C LEU A 206 12.01 -1.53 7.02
N THR A 207 11.83 -2.71 7.61
CA THR A 207 10.57 -3.10 8.27
C THR A 207 10.27 -2.21 9.46
N SER A 208 11.23 -2.04 10.39
CA SER A 208 11.06 -1.16 11.56
C SER A 208 10.74 0.27 11.14
N PHE A 209 11.48 0.82 10.17
CA PHE A 209 11.26 2.21 9.75
C PHE A 209 9.91 2.39 9.03
N ALA A 210 9.50 1.41 8.21
CA ALA A 210 8.19 1.40 7.57
C ALA A 210 7.06 1.27 8.59
N ASP A 211 7.23 0.46 9.63
CA ASP A 211 6.26 0.35 10.73
C ASP A 211 6.14 1.66 11.51
N TRP A 212 7.24 2.34 11.83
CA TRP A 212 7.18 3.64 12.50
C TRP A 212 6.38 4.68 11.70
N ILE A 213 6.56 4.72 10.38
CA ILE A 213 5.81 5.59 9.47
C ILE A 213 4.34 5.16 9.39
N GLY A 214 4.07 3.88 9.16
CA GLY A 214 2.73 3.28 9.14
C GLY A 214 2.03 3.28 10.51
N SER A 215 2.73 3.74 11.54
CA SER A 215 2.22 3.92 12.90
C SER A 215 1.93 5.35 13.28
N ASN A 216 2.23 6.31 12.41
CA ASN A 216 1.90 7.70 12.66
C ASN A 216 0.41 7.97 12.34
N GLU A 217 -0.39 8.22 13.38
CA GLU A 217 -1.83 8.47 13.26
C GLU A 217 -2.19 9.76 12.49
N ASP A 218 -1.27 10.73 12.38
CA ASP A 218 -1.45 11.93 11.56
C ASP A 218 -1.43 11.60 10.06
N TRP A 219 -0.71 10.53 9.67
CA TRP A 219 -0.55 10.09 8.29
C TRP A 219 -1.43 8.89 7.94
N PHE A 220 -1.67 8.04 8.94
CA PHE A 220 -2.49 6.84 8.87
C PHE A 220 -3.53 6.87 9.99
N PRO A 221 -4.59 7.69 9.86
CA PRO A 221 -5.66 7.71 10.82
C PRO A 221 -6.35 6.34 10.87
N PHE A 222 -6.90 5.98 12.03
CA PHE A 222 -7.59 4.71 12.18
C PHE A 222 -8.75 4.55 11.19
N GLY A 223 -8.58 3.59 10.28
CA GLY A 223 -9.62 3.10 9.39
C GLY A 223 -10.64 2.18 10.08
N SER A 224 -11.60 1.73 9.30
CA SER A 224 -12.74 0.90 9.71
C SER A 224 -12.82 -0.39 8.87
N PRO A 225 -13.62 -1.39 9.28
CA PRO A 225 -13.84 -2.59 8.46
C PRO A 225 -14.36 -2.30 7.05
N ASP A 226 -15.05 -1.17 6.83
CA ASP A 226 -15.58 -0.78 5.52
C ASP A 226 -14.46 -0.36 4.55
N ASP A 227 -13.34 0.15 5.08
CA ASP A 227 -12.17 0.51 4.28
C ASP A 227 -11.46 -0.72 3.70
N CYS A 228 -11.64 -1.91 4.32
CA CYS A 228 -11.14 -3.19 3.83
C CYS A 228 -11.88 -3.70 2.58
N GLU A 229 -13.03 -3.12 2.24
CA GLU A 229 -13.84 -3.48 1.07
C GLU A 229 -13.54 -2.59 -0.15
N GLY A 230 -12.54 -1.72 -0.03
CA GLY A 230 -12.25 -0.56 -0.86
C GLY A 230 -12.36 -0.73 -2.38
N ARG A 231 -13.53 -0.39 -2.91
CA ARG A 231 -13.64 0.40 -4.15
C ARG A 231 -14.03 1.81 -3.73
N LEU A 232 -13.44 2.83 -4.39
CA LEU A 232 -13.96 4.19 -4.30
C LEU A 232 -15.45 4.14 -4.66
N LYS A 233 -16.33 4.37 -3.68
CA LYS A 233 -17.77 4.46 -3.94
C LYS A 233 -18.01 5.76 -4.70
N LEU A 234 -18.04 5.67 -6.03
CA LEU A 234 -18.21 6.83 -6.90
C LEU A 234 -19.50 7.60 -6.57
N ASP A 235 -20.53 6.90 -6.11
CA ASP A 235 -21.80 7.49 -5.66
C ASP A 235 -21.69 8.27 -4.34
N SER A 236 -20.57 8.19 -3.61
CA SER A 236 -20.37 8.89 -2.33
C SER A 236 -19.39 10.07 -2.42
N LEU A 237 -19.02 10.51 -3.63
CA LEU A 237 -18.12 11.65 -3.82
C LEU A 237 -18.78 12.96 -3.36
N LYS A 238 -18.08 13.73 -2.53
CA LYS A 238 -18.59 15.00 -1.98
C LYS A 238 -17.80 16.19 -2.50
N ILE A 239 -18.48 17.32 -2.71
CA ILE A 239 -17.82 18.61 -2.96
C ILE A 239 -16.90 18.94 -1.77
N GLY A 240 -15.71 19.45 -2.05
CA GLY A 240 -14.68 19.77 -1.07
C GLY A 240 -13.76 18.60 -0.70
N GLN A 241 -14.11 17.36 -1.08
CA GLN A 241 -13.26 16.20 -0.82
C GLN A 241 -11.94 16.32 -1.58
N ARG A 242 -10.83 15.97 -0.93
CA ARG A 242 -9.48 16.10 -1.48
C ARG A 242 -8.92 14.75 -1.88
N PHE A 243 -8.19 14.72 -2.99
CA PHE A 243 -7.56 13.53 -3.49
C PHE A 243 -6.14 13.82 -3.96
N ARG A 244 -5.23 12.88 -3.73
CA ARG A 244 -3.98 12.83 -4.46
C ARG A 244 -4.33 12.28 -5.84
N PHE A 245 -3.85 12.94 -6.90
CA PHE A 245 -4.13 12.50 -8.25
C PHE A 245 -2.88 12.26 -9.06
N ARG A 246 -3.03 11.39 -10.05
CA ARG A 246 -2.10 11.20 -11.15
C ARG A 246 -2.88 11.24 -12.46
N LEU A 247 -2.38 12.02 -13.42
CA LEU A 247 -2.96 12.12 -14.75
C LEU A 247 -1.86 12.11 -15.81
N ARG A 248 -1.84 11.08 -16.65
CA ARG A 248 -1.05 11.11 -17.88
C ARG A 248 -1.88 11.71 -19.01
N ALA A 249 -1.53 12.89 -19.49
CA ALA A 249 -2.30 13.61 -20.50
C ALA A 249 -1.47 14.02 -21.72
N ASN A 250 -2.17 14.55 -22.73
CA ASN A 250 -1.60 15.26 -23.87
C ASN A 250 -2.05 16.73 -23.81
N PRO A 251 -1.26 17.60 -23.16
CA PRO A 251 -1.50 19.03 -23.17
C PRO A 251 -1.36 19.54 -24.60
N CYS A 252 -2.46 19.99 -25.19
CA CYS A 252 -2.48 20.40 -26.58
C CYS A 252 -3.45 21.55 -26.85
N VAL A 253 -3.17 22.26 -27.94
CA VAL A 253 -4.00 23.31 -28.50
C VAL A 253 -4.23 23.04 -29.99
N THR A 254 -5.44 23.33 -30.48
CA THR A 254 -5.73 23.28 -31.91
C THR A 254 -5.39 24.62 -32.54
N ARG A 255 -4.44 24.64 -33.49
CA ARG A 255 -4.09 25.81 -34.32
C ARG A 255 -4.15 25.40 -35.78
N ASN A 256 -4.86 26.16 -36.62
CA ASN A 256 -5.03 25.87 -38.05
C ASN A 256 -5.49 24.43 -38.33
N GLY A 257 -6.46 23.94 -37.55
CA GLY A 257 -6.98 22.57 -37.66
C GLY A 257 -6.02 21.47 -37.19
N LYS A 258 -4.79 21.80 -36.77
CA LYS A 258 -3.78 20.84 -36.27
C LYS A 258 -3.68 20.91 -34.75
N ARG A 259 -3.58 19.75 -34.10
CA ARG A 259 -3.32 19.65 -32.66
C ARG A 259 -1.82 19.72 -32.41
N LEU A 260 -1.39 20.73 -31.67
CA LEU A 260 -0.01 20.96 -31.29
C LEU A 260 0.13 20.70 -29.79
N GLY A 261 1.15 19.93 -29.41
CA GLY A 261 1.50 19.72 -28.01
C GLY A 261 2.03 21.00 -27.37
N LEU A 262 1.65 21.27 -26.14
CA LEU A 262 2.13 22.41 -25.34
C LEU A 262 3.39 21.97 -24.60
N LEU A 263 4.53 22.57 -24.95
CA LEU A 263 5.85 22.22 -24.41
C LEU A 263 6.30 23.16 -23.29
N ARG A 264 5.69 24.34 -23.17
CA ARG A 264 6.02 25.31 -22.13
C ARG A 264 5.23 25.02 -20.87
N LEU A 265 5.92 25.10 -19.73
CA LEU A 265 5.36 24.82 -18.41
C LEU A 265 4.11 25.66 -18.13
N GLU A 266 4.14 26.94 -18.43
CA GLU A 266 3.00 27.85 -18.16
C GLU A 266 1.78 27.50 -19.03
N GLU A 267 2.01 27.03 -20.26
CA GLU A 267 0.93 26.57 -21.13
C GLU A 267 0.34 25.23 -20.66
N GLN A 268 1.18 24.35 -20.11
CA GLN A 268 0.77 23.08 -19.53
C GLN A 268 -0.04 23.27 -18.24
N GLU A 269 0.40 24.16 -17.35
CA GLU A 269 -0.32 24.52 -16.11
C GLU A 269 -1.70 25.10 -16.44
N LYS A 270 -1.78 26.08 -17.35
CA LYS A 270 -3.07 26.63 -17.82
C LYS A 270 -3.96 25.58 -18.47
N TRP A 271 -3.36 24.62 -19.19
CA TRP A 271 -4.11 23.55 -19.82
C TRP A 271 -4.78 22.65 -18.79
N ILE A 272 -4.05 22.22 -17.76
CA ILE A 272 -4.59 21.31 -16.74
C ILE A 272 -5.57 22.02 -15.81
N GLU A 273 -5.33 23.27 -15.44
CA GLU A 273 -6.27 24.08 -14.65
C GLU A 273 -7.63 24.20 -15.35
N ARG A 274 -7.62 24.54 -16.65
CA ARG A 274 -8.84 24.57 -17.46
C ARG A 274 -9.52 23.20 -17.52
N LYS A 275 -8.74 22.12 -17.63
CA LYS A 275 -9.30 20.76 -17.66
C LYS A 275 -9.89 20.35 -16.32
N ALA A 276 -9.27 20.74 -15.22
CA ALA A 276 -9.79 20.54 -13.88
C ALA A 276 -11.20 21.15 -13.76
N GLY A 277 -11.35 22.43 -14.10
CA GLY A 277 -12.65 23.11 -14.06
C GLY A 277 -13.71 22.48 -14.96
N GLN A 278 -13.33 21.97 -16.14
CA GLN A 278 -14.25 21.26 -17.05
C GLN A 278 -14.73 19.92 -16.50
N HIS A 279 -13.96 19.30 -15.60
CA HIS A 279 -14.17 17.95 -15.10
C HIS A 279 -14.48 17.90 -13.60
N GLY A 280 -14.93 19.02 -13.02
CA GLY A 280 -15.47 19.05 -11.65
C GLY A 280 -14.44 18.93 -10.54
N PHE A 281 -13.19 19.33 -10.78
CA PHE A 281 -12.19 19.47 -9.72
C PHE A 281 -11.38 20.78 -9.85
N SER A 282 -10.75 21.20 -8.77
CA SER A 282 -9.80 22.32 -8.73
C SER A 282 -8.42 21.84 -8.28
N LEU A 283 -7.40 22.64 -8.61
CA LEU A 283 -6.01 22.45 -8.20
C LEU A 283 -5.61 23.58 -7.27
N SER A 284 -4.76 23.29 -6.29
CA SER A 284 -4.28 24.31 -5.34
C SER A 284 -3.26 25.22 -6.01
N GLN A 285 -3.20 26.48 -5.58
CA GLN A 285 -2.15 27.42 -5.98
C GLN A 285 -0.99 27.39 -4.98
N LEU A 286 0.24 27.52 -5.47
CA LEU A 286 1.42 27.71 -4.64
C LEU A 286 1.33 29.07 -3.94
N ALA A 287 1.52 29.10 -2.62
CA ALA A 287 1.64 30.35 -1.88
C ALA A 287 2.88 31.11 -2.36
N SER A 288 2.69 32.32 -2.88
CA SER A 288 3.80 33.20 -3.24
C SER A 288 4.42 33.79 -1.98
N TYR A 289 5.64 33.34 -1.62
CA TYR A 289 6.40 33.91 -0.50
C TYR A 289 7.29 35.08 -0.91
N ASP A 290 7.41 35.37 -2.22
CA ASP A 290 8.26 36.43 -2.74
C ASP A 290 7.40 37.60 -3.27
N GLN A 291 7.63 38.80 -2.74
CA GLN A 291 6.96 40.04 -3.17
C GLN A 291 7.65 40.69 -4.40
N SER A 292 8.80 40.17 -4.85
CA SER A 292 9.62 40.77 -5.89
C SER A 292 9.56 40.09 -7.27
N ALA A 293 8.91 38.92 -7.38
CA ALA A 293 8.71 38.21 -8.63
C ALA A 293 7.31 38.49 -9.22
N SER A 294 7.22 38.62 -10.55
CA SER A 294 5.97 38.83 -11.29
C SER A 294 4.85 37.90 -10.81
N PRO A 295 3.63 38.39 -10.50
CA PRO A 295 2.59 37.65 -9.82
C PRO A 295 1.86 36.73 -10.80
N GLN A 296 2.49 35.63 -11.19
CA GLN A 296 1.80 34.58 -11.93
C GLN A 296 1.58 33.41 -10.98
N ALA A 297 0.36 33.28 -10.49
CA ALA A 297 -0.06 32.21 -9.59
C ALA A 297 0.30 30.86 -10.22
N ARG A 298 1.28 30.17 -9.63
CA ARG A 298 1.69 28.82 -10.03
C ARG A 298 0.76 27.81 -9.38
N LEU A 299 0.51 26.70 -10.06
CA LEU A 299 -0.25 25.59 -9.50
C LEU A 299 0.67 24.70 -8.65
N ASP A 300 0.14 24.19 -7.55
CA ASP A 300 0.78 23.14 -6.74
C ASP A 300 0.61 21.76 -7.40
N ILE A 301 1.27 21.62 -8.55
CA ILE A 301 1.33 20.38 -9.33
C ILE A 301 2.77 20.07 -9.71
N ARG A 302 3.09 18.79 -9.80
CA ARG A 302 4.37 18.29 -10.27
C ARG A 302 4.21 17.67 -11.65
N ILE A 303 5.09 18.03 -12.57
CA ILE A 303 5.29 17.29 -13.81
C ILE A 303 6.40 16.27 -13.57
N SER A 304 6.03 15.00 -13.45
CA SER A 304 6.95 13.92 -13.08
C SER A 304 7.62 13.28 -14.30
N GLN A 305 7.02 13.41 -15.48
CA GLN A 305 7.56 12.83 -16.70
C GLN A 305 7.00 13.53 -17.94
N GLU A 306 7.85 13.74 -18.94
CA GLU A 306 7.47 14.21 -20.27
C GLU A 306 8.09 13.31 -21.34
N GLN A 307 7.31 12.94 -22.36
CA GLN A 307 7.82 12.11 -23.46
C GLN A 307 7.02 12.26 -24.75
N MET A 308 7.69 12.05 -25.88
CA MET A 308 7.04 11.96 -27.18
C MET A 308 6.65 10.52 -27.50
N LEU A 309 5.36 10.22 -27.44
CA LEU A 309 4.82 8.92 -27.84
C LEU A 309 4.72 8.83 -29.36
N ARG A 310 5.04 7.67 -29.92
CA ARG A 310 4.93 7.37 -31.35
C ARG A 310 3.94 6.22 -31.55
N GLY A 311 3.05 6.35 -32.53
CA GLY A 311 2.10 5.31 -32.90
C GLY A 311 1.82 5.30 -34.40
N LYS A 312 0.90 4.44 -34.85
CA LYS A 312 0.46 4.35 -36.25
C LYS A 312 -1.06 4.47 -36.30
N ARG A 313 -1.61 5.21 -37.27
CA ARG A 313 -3.05 5.13 -37.63
C ARG A 313 -3.32 3.84 -38.40
N HIS A 314 -4.59 3.43 -38.46
CA HIS A 314 -5.06 2.33 -39.33
C HIS A 314 -4.65 2.50 -40.81
N ALA A 315 -4.42 3.74 -41.27
CA ALA A 315 -3.96 4.05 -42.62
C ALA A 315 -2.42 4.12 -42.79
N GLY A 316 -1.63 3.57 -41.85
CA GLY A 316 -0.16 3.51 -41.94
C GLY A 316 0.59 4.80 -41.58
N ASN A 317 -0.09 5.95 -41.49
CA ASN A 317 0.51 7.22 -41.12
C ASN A 317 0.95 7.25 -39.64
N GLY A 318 2.20 7.67 -39.40
CA GLY A 318 2.77 7.82 -38.06
C GLY A 318 2.11 8.95 -37.26
N ILE A 319 1.78 8.68 -36.00
CA ILE A 319 1.27 9.66 -35.04
C ILE A 319 2.38 9.96 -34.02
N ARG A 320 2.57 11.24 -33.71
CA ARG A 320 3.38 11.69 -32.58
C ARG A 320 2.51 12.46 -31.61
N ILE A 321 2.51 12.05 -30.34
CA ILE A 321 1.75 12.69 -29.28
C ILE A 321 2.70 13.02 -28.14
N TYR A 322 2.73 14.29 -27.75
CA TYR A 322 3.43 14.70 -26.56
C TYR A 322 2.62 14.31 -25.32
N SER A 323 3.26 13.63 -24.38
CA SER A 323 2.65 13.12 -23.15
C SER A 323 3.33 13.75 -21.94
N VAL A 324 2.51 14.21 -21.01
CA VAL A 324 2.92 14.79 -19.73
C VAL A 324 2.23 14.03 -18.60
N LEU A 325 2.98 13.68 -17.56
CA LEU A 325 2.48 13.06 -16.34
C LEU A 325 2.38 14.11 -15.23
N TYR A 326 1.16 14.44 -14.84
CA TYR A 326 0.85 15.34 -13.74
C TYR A 326 0.60 14.55 -12.46
N ASP A 327 1.14 15.04 -11.36
CA ASP A 327 0.87 14.59 -10.00
C ASP A 327 0.53 15.79 -9.12
N GLY A 328 -0.37 15.63 -8.16
CA GLY A 328 -0.68 16.72 -7.23
C GLY A 328 -1.86 16.41 -6.32
N ILE A 329 -2.42 17.45 -5.72
CA ILE A 329 -3.64 17.39 -4.93
C ILE A 329 -4.75 18.11 -5.69
N LEU A 330 -5.88 17.44 -5.85
CA LEU A 330 -7.11 18.05 -6.35
C LEU A 330 -8.16 18.13 -5.25
N MET A 331 -9.12 19.02 -5.44
CA MET A 331 -10.32 19.13 -4.64
C MET A 331 -11.54 18.98 -5.55
N VAL A 332 -12.52 18.17 -5.14
CA VAL A 332 -13.77 18.01 -5.89
C VAL A 332 -14.55 19.32 -5.82
N SER A 333 -14.86 19.89 -6.98
CA SER A 333 -15.72 21.09 -7.10
C SER A 333 -17.13 20.74 -7.57
N GLU A 334 -17.29 19.68 -8.38
CA GLU A 334 -18.58 19.18 -8.86
C GLU A 334 -18.57 17.65 -8.92
N ALA A 335 -19.27 16.99 -7.98
CA ALA A 335 -19.21 15.54 -7.78
C ALA A 335 -19.59 14.73 -9.03
N GLU A 336 -20.67 15.08 -9.73
CA GLU A 336 -21.13 14.35 -10.92
C GLU A 336 -20.14 14.43 -12.09
N LYS A 337 -19.59 15.61 -12.37
CA LYS A 337 -18.56 15.78 -13.41
C LYS A 337 -17.28 15.04 -13.03
N PHE A 338 -16.92 15.08 -11.74
CA PHE A 338 -15.75 14.40 -11.23
C PHE A 338 -15.89 12.87 -11.34
N ARG A 339 -17.05 12.33 -11.00
CA ARG A 339 -17.38 10.92 -11.23
C ARG A 339 -17.24 10.55 -12.71
N ALA A 340 -17.87 11.32 -13.59
CA ALA A 340 -17.86 11.04 -15.02
C ALA A 340 -16.43 11.03 -15.60
N VAL A 341 -15.53 11.87 -15.08
CA VAL A 341 -14.13 11.88 -15.54
C VAL A 341 -13.31 10.71 -15.00
N LEU A 342 -13.61 10.19 -13.81
CA LEU A 342 -12.97 8.98 -13.30
C LEU A 342 -13.31 7.75 -14.15
N GLU A 343 -14.53 7.70 -14.69
CA GLU A 343 -14.99 6.63 -15.57
C GLU A 343 -14.49 6.79 -17.02
N THR A 344 -14.51 8.02 -17.54
CA THR A 344 -14.30 8.25 -18.98
C THR A 344 -12.90 8.80 -19.31
N GLY A 345 -12.19 9.41 -18.36
CA GLY A 345 -10.90 10.06 -18.54
C GLY A 345 -10.94 11.43 -19.26
N ILE A 346 -9.79 12.10 -19.32
CA ILE A 346 -9.58 13.46 -19.82
C ILE A 346 -8.92 13.48 -21.21
N GLY A 347 -9.50 14.24 -22.14
CA GLY A 347 -8.85 14.56 -23.41
C GLY A 347 -9.03 13.49 -24.51
N HIS A 348 -8.27 13.61 -25.59
CA HIS A 348 -8.53 12.86 -26.84
C HIS A 348 -7.55 11.71 -27.10
N GLY A 349 -6.52 11.57 -26.27
CA GLY A 349 -5.50 10.52 -26.40
C GLY A 349 -5.84 9.21 -25.68
N LYS A 350 -7.12 8.98 -25.32
CA LYS A 350 -7.58 7.86 -24.48
C LYS A 350 -7.15 6.50 -25.02
N VAL A 351 -7.29 6.29 -26.32
CA VAL A 351 -6.87 5.05 -27.01
C VAL A 351 -5.36 4.79 -26.93
N MET A 352 -4.56 5.83 -26.68
CA MET A 352 -3.10 5.75 -26.54
C MET A 352 -2.66 5.71 -25.06
N GLY A 353 -3.58 5.42 -24.14
CA GLY A 353 -3.32 5.38 -22.69
C GLY A 353 -3.20 6.76 -22.04
N LEU A 354 -3.70 7.82 -22.68
CA LEU A 354 -3.67 9.19 -22.15
C LEU A 354 -5.06 9.64 -21.72
N GLY A 355 -5.18 10.19 -20.50
CA GLY A 355 -6.41 10.74 -19.97
C GLY A 355 -6.93 10.00 -18.75
N LEU A 356 -6.34 8.87 -18.36
CA LEU A 356 -6.71 8.19 -17.13
C LEU A 356 -6.37 9.08 -15.92
N LEU A 357 -7.41 9.47 -15.17
CA LEU A 357 -7.28 10.17 -13.90
C LEU A 357 -7.35 9.14 -12.78
N SER A 358 -6.23 8.92 -12.09
CA SER A 358 -6.15 8.06 -10.92
C SER A 358 -6.18 8.91 -9.66
N VAL A 359 -6.99 8.52 -8.68
CA VAL A 359 -7.17 9.28 -7.44
C VAL A 359 -7.09 8.39 -6.22
N ALA A 360 -6.52 8.92 -5.14
CA ALA A 360 -6.51 8.31 -3.83
C ALA A 360 -7.01 9.35 -2.81
N PRO A 361 -7.98 9.01 -1.95
CA PRO A 361 -8.43 9.93 -0.90
C PRO A 361 -7.26 10.44 -0.06
N ILE A 362 -7.32 11.71 0.34
CA ILE A 362 -6.41 12.27 1.36
C ILE A 362 -7.28 12.52 2.59
N ALA A 363 -6.78 12.10 3.76
CA ALA A 363 -7.41 12.32 5.06
C ALA A 363 -7.59 13.81 5.37
#